data_AF-A0A7V4ASC5-F1
#
_entry.id   AF-A0A7V4ASC5-F1
#
_cell.length_a   1.000
_cell.length_b   1.000
_cell.length_c   1.000
_cell.angle_alpha   90.00
_cell.angle_beta   90.00
_cell.angle_gamma   90.00
#
_symmetry.space_group_name_H-M   'P 1'
#
loop_
_entity.id
_entity.type
_entity.pdbx_description
1 polymer ?
#
loop_
_entity_poly.entity_id
_entity_poly.type
_entity_poly.pdbx_seq_one_letter_code
_entity_poly.pdbx_strand_id
1 'polypeptide(L)'
;MALTLHKCPRCKQRYYDGTPHRCPPRPAPPVSATPQPAPIHHSSTDSVYAALAVILMIVGLIMLVPTASNPAAGLPPEIIAVGLSAWAFSALIGGLIGSIHGRVAYGVFWGMLAGPLGWLLALLVEDRRRRCPWCRLVVPEGAMVCGHCTRALPPG
;
A
#
# COMPACT_ATOMS: atom_id res chain seq x y z
N MET A 1 18.08 18.28 -64.98
CA MET A 1 17.19 17.26 -64.35
C MET A 1 16.46 17.95 -63.21
N ALA A 2 15.12 18.01 -63.25
CA ALA A 2 14.34 18.64 -62.18
C ALA A 2 14.09 17.60 -61.08
N LEU A 3 14.54 17.88 -59.85
CA LEU A 3 14.30 17.01 -58.70
C LEU A 3 12.88 17.27 -58.18
N THR A 4 12.09 16.22 -58.03
CA THR A 4 10.75 16.29 -57.41
C THR A 4 10.87 16.25 -55.89
N LEU A 5 10.06 17.07 -55.23
CA LEU A 5 10.02 17.21 -53.78
C LEU A 5 8.84 16.41 -53.21
N HIS A 6 9.12 15.43 -52.36
CA HIS A 6 8.10 14.56 -51.74
C HIS A 6 7.91 14.92 -50.26
N LYS A 7 6.70 14.72 -49.73
CA LYS A 7 6.37 14.94 -48.31
C LYS A 7 6.13 13.60 -47.62
N CYS A 8 6.89 13.30 -46.57
CA CYS A 8 6.72 12.06 -45.82
C CYS A 8 5.36 12.02 -45.09
N PRO A 9 4.55 10.96 -45.21
CA PRO A 9 3.26 10.86 -44.53
C PRO A 9 3.41 10.80 -43.00
N ARG A 10 4.55 10.27 -42.50
CA ARG A 10 4.80 9.99 -41.08
C ARG A 10 5.38 11.17 -40.31
N CYS A 11 6.49 11.77 -40.77
CA CYS A 11 7.14 12.91 -40.09
C CYS A 11 6.82 14.28 -40.71
N LYS A 12 6.08 14.33 -41.82
CA LYS A 12 5.72 15.55 -42.57
C LYS A 12 6.89 16.38 -43.13
N GLN A 13 8.13 15.93 -43.01
CA GLN A 13 9.30 16.57 -43.64
C GLN A 13 9.29 16.38 -45.17
N ARG A 14 9.90 17.33 -45.88
CA ARG A 14 10.07 17.31 -47.34
C ARG A 14 11.46 16.78 -47.69
N TYR A 15 11.58 15.92 -48.71
CA TYR A 15 12.84 15.35 -49.17
C TYR A 15 12.87 15.28 -50.71
N TYR A 16 14.07 15.22 -51.30
CA TYR A 16 14.26 15.09 -52.75
C TYR A 16 14.29 13.62 -53.17
N ASP A 17 13.77 13.33 -54.36
CA ASP A 17 13.78 11.97 -54.90
C ASP A 17 15.21 11.43 -55.04
N GLY A 18 15.41 10.14 -54.73
CA GLY A 18 16.73 9.51 -54.72
C GLY A 18 17.60 9.71 -53.46
N THR A 19 17.14 10.50 -52.47
CA THR A 19 17.83 10.59 -51.17
C THR A 19 17.21 9.65 -50.13
N PRO A 20 18.00 8.83 -49.42
CA PRO A 20 17.48 7.95 -48.37
C PRO A 20 17.00 8.78 -47.18
N HIS A 21 15.67 8.84 -47.02
CA HIS A 21 15.01 9.47 -45.89
C HIS A 21 14.88 8.48 -44.72
N ARG A 22 15.39 8.84 -43.54
CA ARG A 22 15.05 8.19 -42.26
C ARG A 22 14.13 9.08 -41.44
N CYS A 23 12.98 8.55 -41.03
CA CYS A 23 12.12 9.24 -40.06
C CYS A 23 12.88 9.34 -38.72
N PRO A 24 12.95 10.52 -38.10
CA PRO A 24 13.45 10.59 -36.74
C PRO A 24 12.59 9.70 -35.83
N PRO A 25 13.18 9.02 -34.84
CA PRO A 25 12.40 8.33 -33.82
C PRO A 25 11.41 9.31 -33.19
N ARG A 26 10.21 8.82 -32.86
CA ARG A 26 9.19 9.63 -32.22
C ARG A 26 9.84 10.30 -30.99
N PRO A 27 9.75 11.64 -30.83
CA PRO A 27 10.28 12.28 -29.64
C PRO A 27 9.71 11.56 -28.42
N ALA A 28 10.57 11.22 -27.48
CA ALA A 28 10.12 10.67 -26.21
C ALA A 28 9.05 11.62 -25.65
N PRO A 29 7.96 11.10 -25.07
CA PRO A 29 6.97 11.95 -24.41
C PRO A 29 7.72 12.89 -23.45
N PRO A 30 7.30 14.17 -23.37
CA PRO A 30 8.00 15.14 -22.55
C PRO A 30 8.10 14.62 -21.12
N VAL A 31 9.32 14.59 -20.59
CA VAL A 31 9.66 14.17 -19.21
C VAL A 31 9.08 15.14 -18.15
N SER A 32 8.28 16.11 -18.57
CA SER A 32 7.85 17.28 -17.81
C SER A 32 6.70 17.04 -16.84
N ALA A 33 6.42 15.80 -16.48
CA ALA A 33 5.70 15.51 -15.26
C ALA A 33 6.46 14.37 -14.60
N THR A 34 7.45 14.72 -13.76
CA THR A 34 7.76 13.87 -12.61
C THR A 34 6.40 13.49 -12.03
N PRO A 35 6.00 12.21 -12.04
CA PRO A 35 4.74 11.81 -11.45
C PRO A 35 4.81 12.33 -10.02
N GLN A 36 4.00 13.34 -9.69
CA GLN A 36 3.84 13.70 -8.28
C GLN A 36 3.43 12.39 -7.60
N PRO A 37 4.14 11.97 -6.53
CA PRO A 37 3.76 10.78 -5.81
C PRO A 37 2.28 10.95 -5.47
N ALA A 38 1.47 10.03 -5.99
CA ALA A 38 0.03 10.09 -5.79
C ALA A 38 -0.21 10.23 -4.28
N PRO A 39 -1.09 11.14 -3.85
CA PRO A 39 -1.38 11.30 -2.43
C PRO A 39 -1.72 9.93 -1.87
N ILE A 40 -0.98 9.51 -0.85
CA ILE A 40 -1.18 8.23 -0.18
C ILE A 40 -2.61 8.26 0.36
N HIS A 41 -3.51 7.56 -0.31
CA HIS A 41 -4.92 7.51 0.07
C HIS A 41 -5.03 6.51 1.22
N HIS A 42 -4.76 6.98 2.44
CA HIS A 42 -5.11 6.21 3.63
C HIS A 42 -6.61 5.93 3.57
N SER A 43 -6.98 4.66 3.46
CA SER A 43 -8.39 4.29 3.47
C SER A 43 -8.98 4.76 4.80
N SER A 44 -10.11 5.49 4.75
CA SER A 44 -10.77 6.02 5.95
C SER A 44 -10.97 4.93 7.03
N THR A 45 -11.18 3.69 6.60
CA THR A 45 -11.24 2.50 7.48
C THR A 45 -9.96 2.27 8.29
N ASP A 46 -8.78 2.41 7.70
CA ASP A 46 -7.52 2.16 8.40
C ASP A 46 -7.27 3.19 9.50
N SER A 47 -7.68 4.45 9.27
CA SER A 47 -7.66 5.50 10.30
C SER A 47 -8.59 5.17 11.47
N VAL A 48 -9.78 4.61 11.20
CA VAL A 48 -10.72 4.18 12.24
C VAL A 48 -10.13 3.04 13.08
N TYR A 49 -9.55 2.01 12.45
CA TYR A 49 -8.92 0.91 13.19
C TYR A 49 -7.72 1.37 14.02
N ALA A 50 -6.91 2.29 13.48
CA ALA A 50 -5.79 2.86 14.22
C ALA A 50 -6.28 3.64 15.45
N ALA A 51 -7.32 4.48 15.30
CA ALA A 51 -7.91 5.21 16.41
C ALA A 51 -8.48 4.26 17.47
N LEU A 52 -9.20 3.21 17.05
CA LEU A 52 -9.74 2.21 17.96
C LEU A 52 -8.63 1.43 18.70
N ALA A 53 -7.54 1.08 18.02
CA ALA A 53 -6.39 0.43 18.66
C ALA A 53 -5.75 1.34 19.72
N VAL A 54 -5.59 2.64 19.44
CA VAL A 54 -5.09 3.61 20.43
C VAL A 54 -6.06 3.74 21.61
N ILE A 55 -7.37 3.78 21.37
CA ILE A 55 -8.37 3.83 22.44
C ILE A 55 -8.28 2.57 23.32
N LEU A 56 -8.17 1.38 22.73
CA LEU A 56 -8.01 0.14 23.47
C LEU A 56 -6.71 0.11 24.29
N MET A 57 -5.60 0.61 23.74
CA MET A 57 -4.33 0.81 24.47
C MET A 57 -4.55 1.66 25.71
N ILE A 58 -5.20 2.82 25.55
CA ILE A 58 -5.44 3.76 26.64
C ILE A 58 -6.36 3.15 27.69
N VAL A 59 -7.47 2.51 27.29
CA VAL A 59 -8.41 1.86 28.22
C VAL A 59 -7.72 0.74 29.00
N GLY A 60 -6.93 -0.11 28.32
CA GLY A 60 -6.17 -1.17 28.98
C GLY A 60 -5.18 -0.61 30.01
N LEU A 61 -4.48 0.47 29.66
CA LEU A 61 -3.53 1.13 30.55
C LEU A 61 -4.22 1.80 31.75
N ILE A 62 -5.37 2.46 31.53
CA ILE A 62 -6.19 3.06 32.59
C ILE A 62 -6.72 2.00 33.55
N MET A 63 -7.08 0.81 33.09
CA MET A 63 -7.54 -0.28 33.97
C MET A 63 -6.38 -0.95 34.70
N LEU A 64 -5.20 -1.03 34.06
CA LEU A 64 -4.06 -1.75 34.60
C LEU A 64 -3.27 -0.95 35.64
N VAL A 65 -3.08 0.36 35.43
CA VAL A 65 -2.32 1.23 36.36
C VAL A 65 -2.88 1.20 37.79
N PRO A 66 -4.20 1.35 38.01
CA PRO A 66 -4.79 1.25 39.35
C PRO A 66 -4.61 -0.15 39.95
N THR A 67 -4.73 -1.19 39.13
CA THR A 67 -4.57 -2.58 39.56
C THR A 67 -3.14 -2.86 40.02
N ALA A 68 -2.14 -2.33 39.30
CA ALA A 68 -0.73 -2.43 39.66
C ALA A 68 -0.39 -1.61 40.92
N SER A 69 -1.07 -0.49 41.15
CA SER A 69 -0.87 0.34 42.35
C SER A 69 -1.58 -0.16 43.60
N ASN A 70 -2.54 -1.10 43.46
CA ASN A 70 -3.33 -1.62 44.58
C ASN A 70 -2.67 -2.87 45.17
N PRO A 71 -2.02 -2.80 46.36
CA PRO A 71 -1.43 -3.98 46.99
C PRO A 71 -2.48 -5.02 47.41
N ALA A 72 -3.75 -4.62 47.51
CA ALA A 72 -4.88 -5.50 47.81
C ALA A 72 -5.36 -6.36 46.62
N ALA A 73 -4.90 -6.06 45.39
CA ALA A 73 -5.31 -6.81 44.20
C ALA A 73 -4.81 -8.26 44.23
N GLY A 74 -3.77 -8.57 45.02
CA GLY A 74 -3.27 -9.95 45.19
C GLY A 74 -2.62 -10.56 43.94
N LEU A 75 -2.51 -9.82 42.83
CA LEU A 75 -1.79 -10.26 41.65
C LEU A 75 -0.29 -9.96 41.81
N PRO A 76 0.59 -10.96 41.67
CA PRO A 76 2.02 -10.71 41.63
C PRO A 76 2.37 -9.85 40.39
N PRO A 77 3.31 -8.89 40.53
CA PRO A 77 3.69 -7.98 39.44
C PRO A 77 4.21 -8.72 38.20
N GLU A 78 4.72 -9.94 38.37
CA GLU A 78 5.15 -10.82 37.28
C GLU A 78 4.00 -11.14 36.31
N ILE A 79 2.78 -11.42 36.82
CA ILE A 79 1.62 -11.73 35.96
C ILE A 79 1.20 -10.50 35.16
N ILE A 80 1.28 -9.31 35.76
CA ILE A 80 0.97 -8.05 35.10
C ILE A 80 1.96 -7.80 33.95
N ALA A 81 3.25 -8.02 34.19
CA ALA A 81 4.29 -7.88 33.18
C ALA A 81 4.14 -8.91 32.05
N VAL A 82 3.83 -10.17 32.37
CA VAL A 82 3.55 -11.22 31.37
C VAL A 82 2.31 -10.88 30.54
N GLY A 83 1.24 -10.38 31.16
CA GLY A 83 0.03 -9.97 30.46
C GLY A 83 0.28 -8.81 29.48
N LEU A 84 0.98 -7.78 29.92
CA LEU A 84 1.35 -6.63 29.08
C LEU A 84 2.26 -7.03 27.92
N SER A 85 3.29 -7.83 28.19
CA SER A 85 4.20 -8.30 27.15
C SER A 85 3.45 -9.16 26.14
N ALA A 86 2.66 -10.13 26.57
CA ALA A 86 1.84 -10.96 25.68
C ALA A 86 0.88 -10.11 24.82
N TRP A 87 0.29 -9.07 25.38
CA TRP A 87 -0.58 -8.16 24.65
C TRP A 87 0.16 -7.32 23.61
N ALA A 88 1.32 -6.75 23.98
CA ALA A 88 2.18 -6.01 23.07
C ALA A 88 2.72 -6.90 21.93
N PHE A 89 3.14 -8.13 22.24
CA PHE A 89 3.55 -9.12 21.25
C PHE A 89 2.40 -9.46 20.29
N SER A 90 1.18 -9.59 20.80
CA SER A 90 0.00 -9.87 19.97
C SER A 90 -0.34 -8.73 19.02
N ALA A 91 -0.20 -7.49 19.47
CA ALA A 91 -0.33 -6.29 18.65
C ALA A 91 0.73 -6.25 17.53
N LEU A 92 1.99 -6.55 17.88
CA LEU A 92 3.12 -6.54 16.95
C LEU A 92 2.96 -7.59 15.84
N ILE A 93 2.65 -8.83 16.21
CA ILE A 93 2.45 -9.94 15.26
C ILE A 93 1.25 -9.65 14.36
N GLY A 94 0.13 -9.18 14.94
CA GLY A 94 -1.04 -8.76 14.19
C GLY A 94 -0.72 -7.65 13.18
N GLY A 95 0.05 -6.64 13.58
CA GLY A 95 0.50 -5.57 12.69
C GLY A 95 1.41 -6.04 11.57
N LEU A 96 2.34 -6.96 11.86
CA LEU A 96 3.22 -7.53 10.86
C LEU A 96 2.43 -8.32 9.82
N ILE A 97 1.48 -9.15 10.23
CA ILE A 97 0.57 -9.88 9.33
C ILE A 97 -0.29 -8.91 8.50
N GLY A 98 -0.83 -7.87 9.16
CA GLY A 98 -1.60 -6.83 8.49
C GLY A 98 -0.79 -6.08 7.42
N SER A 99 0.52 -5.90 7.63
CA SER A 99 1.41 -5.25 6.67
C SER A 99 1.54 -6.02 5.35
N ILE A 100 1.46 -7.36 5.41
CA ILE A 100 1.49 -8.23 4.22
C ILE A 100 0.23 -7.98 3.37
N HIS A 101 -0.92 -7.72 4.00
CA HIS A 101 -2.20 -7.46 3.32
C HIS A 101 -2.47 -5.97 3.04
N GLY A 102 -1.52 -5.08 3.36
CA GLY A 102 -1.68 -3.64 3.19
C GLY A 102 -2.66 -3.00 4.18
N ARG A 103 -2.99 -3.69 5.28
CA ARG A 103 -3.97 -3.28 6.30
C ARG A 103 -3.37 -3.43 7.70
N VAL A 104 -2.28 -2.70 7.96
CA VAL A 104 -1.54 -2.75 9.24
C VAL A 104 -2.46 -2.48 10.43
N ALA A 105 -3.27 -1.43 10.35
CA ALA A 105 -4.16 -1.03 11.43
C ALA A 105 -5.21 -2.10 11.78
N TYR A 106 -5.76 -2.78 10.76
CA TYR A 106 -6.69 -3.89 10.95
C TYR A 106 -6.03 -5.05 11.70
N GLY A 107 -4.80 -5.41 11.31
CA GLY A 107 -4.04 -6.48 11.95
C GLY A 107 -3.69 -6.18 13.41
N VAL A 108 -3.25 -4.95 13.71
CA VAL A 108 -2.97 -4.50 15.09
C VAL A 108 -4.24 -4.55 15.94
N PHE A 109 -5.35 -4.01 15.43
CA PHE A 109 -6.61 -3.95 16.15
C PHE A 109 -7.12 -5.34 16.55
N TRP A 110 -7.21 -6.26 15.58
CA TRP A 110 -7.67 -7.62 15.86
C TRP A 110 -6.66 -8.42 16.68
N GLY A 111 -5.35 -8.21 16.49
CA GLY A 111 -4.30 -8.82 17.30
C GLY A 111 -4.35 -8.40 18.77
N MET A 112 -4.65 -7.13 19.06
CA MET A 112 -4.88 -6.66 20.44
C MET A 112 -6.16 -7.20 21.04
N LEU A 113 -7.25 -7.23 20.26
CA LEU A 113 -8.58 -7.55 20.78
C LEU A 113 -8.76 -9.05 21.02
N ALA A 114 -8.29 -9.88 20.08
CA ALA A 114 -8.54 -11.32 20.08
C ALA A 114 -7.25 -12.15 20.25
N GLY A 115 -6.10 -11.50 20.44
CA GLY A 115 -4.82 -12.18 20.65
C GLY A 115 -4.44 -13.07 19.45
N PRO A 116 -4.06 -14.34 19.67
CA PRO A 116 -3.73 -15.29 18.61
C PRO A 116 -4.87 -15.51 17.61
N LEU A 117 -6.12 -15.46 18.06
CA LEU A 117 -7.28 -15.59 17.18
C LEU A 117 -7.38 -14.41 16.20
N GLY A 118 -6.95 -13.22 16.66
CA GLY A 118 -6.82 -12.02 15.84
C GLY A 118 -5.82 -12.17 14.71
N TRP A 119 -4.77 -12.97 14.90
CA TRP A 119 -3.80 -13.26 13.84
C TRP A 119 -4.41 -14.11 12.73
N LEU A 120 -5.21 -15.13 13.06
CA LEU A 120 -5.94 -15.91 12.06
C LEU A 120 -6.89 -15.02 11.25
N LEU A 121 -7.62 -14.13 11.93
CA LEU A 121 -8.50 -13.16 11.26
C LEU A 121 -7.73 -12.22 10.34
N ALA A 122 -6.54 -11.79 10.74
CA ALA A 122 -5.68 -10.95 9.91
C ALA A 122 -5.13 -11.70 8.68
N LEU A 123 -4.87 -13.02 8.79
CA LEU A 123 -4.44 -13.88 7.68
C LEU A 123 -5.58 -14.21 6.71
N LEU A 124 -6.80 -14.34 7.21
CA LEU A 124 -7.99 -14.64 6.40
C LEU A 124 -8.54 -13.43 5.66
N VAL A 125 -8.07 -12.23 5.98
CA VAL A 125 -8.58 -11.01 5.37
C VAL A 125 -8.14 -10.91 3.91
N GLU A 126 -9.10 -10.66 3.03
CA GLU A 126 -8.82 -10.44 1.61
C GLU A 126 -7.86 -9.25 1.42
N ASP A 127 -6.84 -9.46 0.60
CA ASP A 127 -5.91 -8.41 0.19
C ASP A 127 -6.64 -7.35 -0.64
N ARG A 128 -6.73 -6.13 -0.12
CA ARG A 128 -7.43 -5.00 -0.77
C ARG A 128 -6.59 -4.31 -1.84
N ARG A 129 -5.33 -4.67 -2.00
CA ARG A 129 -4.47 -4.02 -3.02
C ARG A 129 -5.02 -4.30 -4.41
N ARG A 130 -4.98 -3.29 -5.28
CA ARG A 130 -5.40 -3.45 -6.67
C ARG A 130 -4.53 -4.51 -7.35
N ARG A 131 -5.16 -5.49 -7.97
CA ARG A 131 -4.49 -6.48 -8.81
C ARG A 131 -4.70 -6.13 -10.28
N CYS A 132 -3.67 -6.33 -11.08
CA CYS A 132 -3.75 -6.12 -12.51
C CYS A 132 -4.79 -7.08 -13.14
N PRO A 133 -5.75 -6.61 -13.95
CA PRO A 133 -6.79 -7.47 -14.53
C PRO A 133 -6.22 -8.48 -15.55
N TRP A 134 -5.03 -8.23 -16.09
CA TRP A 134 -4.39 -9.12 -17.06
C TRP A 134 -3.44 -10.14 -16.44
N CYS A 135 -2.54 -9.73 -15.53
CA CYS A 135 -1.53 -10.62 -14.96
C CYS A 135 -1.79 -10.99 -13.49
N ARG A 136 -2.80 -10.41 -12.83
CA ARG A 136 -3.18 -10.63 -11.43
C ARG A 136 -2.12 -10.28 -10.38
N LEU A 137 -0.98 -9.70 -10.77
CA LEU A 137 -0.01 -9.18 -9.83
C LEU A 137 -0.55 -7.94 -9.12
N VAL A 138 -0.10 -7.76 -7.87
CA VAL A 138 -0.35 -6.57 -7.07
C VAL A 138 0.28 -5.35 -7.74
N VAL A 139 -0.51 -4.29 -7.86
CA VAL A 139 -0.10 -3.03 -8.47
C VAL A 139 -0.07 -1.94 -7.39
N PRO A 140 0.99 -1.12 -7.31
CA PRO A 140 1.03 -0.01 -6.37
C PRO A 140 -0.08 1.00 -6.68
N GLU A 141 -0.58 1.66 -5.65
CA GLU A 141 -1.62 2.69 -5.78
C GLU A 141 -1.13 3.84 -6.67
N GLY A 142 -2.02 4.34 -7.54
CA GLY A 142 -1.70 5.42 -8.48
C GLY A 142 -0.93 4.99 -9.74
N ALA A 143 -0.59 3.71 -9.93
CA ALA A 143 0.05 3.27 -11.16
C ALA A 143 -0.93 3.30 -12.35
N MET A 144 -0.54 3.98 -13.44
CA MET A 144 -1.31 3.98 -14.70
C MET A 144 -0.96 2.80 -15.62
N VAL A 145 0.19 2.16 -15.40
CA VAL A 145 0.70 1.05 -16.21
C VAL A 145 1.21 -0.05 -15.29
N CYS A 146 0.89 -1.31 -15.58
CA CYS A 146 1.38 -2.44 -14.81
C CYS A 146 2.89 -2.67 -15.06
N GLY A 147 3.70 -2.74 -14.00
CA GLY A 147 5.15 -2.96 -14.11
C GLY A 147 5.55 -4.33 -14.67
N HIS A 148 4.67 -5.34 -14.60
CA HIS A 148 4.96 -6.68 -15.09
C HIS A 148 4.51 -6.90 -16.55
N CYS A 149 3.28 -6.50 -16.90
CA CYS A 149 2.73 -6.76 -18.25
C CYS A 149 2.73 -5.54 -19.16
N THR A 150 3.17 -4.37 -18.65
CA THR A 150 3.28 -3.08 -19.36
C THR A 150 1.99 -2.58 -20.02
N ARG A 151 0.83 -3.15 -19.67
CA ARG A 151 -0.50 -2.70 -20.11
C ARG A 151 -0.99 -1.54 -19.23
N ALA A 152 -1.68 -0.59 -19.87
CA ALA A 152 -2.34 0.52 -19.19
C ALA A 152 -3.49 0.00 -18.32
N LEU A 153 -3.56 0.41 -17.06
CA LEU A 153 -4.59 0.01 -16.10
C LEU A 153 -5.84 0.87 -16.28
N PRO A 154 -7.05 0.30 -16.07
CA PRO A 154 -8.27 1.10 -16.10
C PRO A 154 -8.23 2.16 -14.99
N PRO A 155 -8.70 3.39 -15.25
CA PRO A 155 -8.90 4.37 -14.19
C PRO A 155 -9.93 3.80 -13.22
N GLY A 156 -9.63 3.85 -11.92
CA GLY A 156 -10.56 3.39 -10.90
C GLY A 156 -10.42 4.19 -9.64
#